data_AF-A0A6L9KF01-F1
#
_entry.id   AF-A0A6L9KF01-F1
#
_cell.length_a   1.000
_cell.length_b   1.000
_cell.length_c   1.000
_cell.angle_alpha   90.00
_cell.angle_beta   90.00
_cell.angle_gamma   90.00
#
_symmetry.space_group_name_H-M   'P 1'
#
loop_
_entity.id
_entity.type
_entity.pdbx_description
1 polymer ?
#
loop_
_entity_poly.entity_id
_entity_poly.type
_entity_poly.pdbx_seq_one_letter_code
_entity_poly.pdbx_strand_id
1 'polypeptide(L)'
;MCTFILKSYSQKSEIEKPHFFILNKGNNSGKPLLAPCPNCFVIQCNSEPEKEQIYWLSYSLWQSKAFYPYLRGSVIPFVVLRDIKSCLLVGLNKVDKNPEQFEKAVAALQSLEAMEKQYKQNLLLIANAKRMLFYKFIS
;
A
#
# COMPACT_ATOMS: atom_id res chain seq x y z
N MET A 1 -12.11 8.55 17.10
CA MET A 1 -10.86 8.96 16.41
C MET A 1 -9.89 7.80 16.50
N CYS A 2 -9.54 7.19 15.37
CA CYS A 2 -8.63 6.05 15.32
C CYS A 2 -7.23 6.46 15.77
N THR A 3 -6.65 5.73 16.73
CA THR A 3 -5.31 6.01 17.25
C THR A 3 -4.32 4.95 16.78
N PHE A 4 -3.21 5.37 16.18
CA PHE A 4 -2.17 4.46 15.71
C PHE A 4 -0.77 4.93 16.10
N ILE A 5 0.16 3.99 16.22
CA ILE A 5 1.58 4.26 16.42
C ILE A 5 2.29 4.06 15.08
N LEU A 6 3.01 5.09 14.61
CA LEU A 6 3.87 5.02 13.44
C LEU A 6 5.32 5.20 13.85
N LYS A 7 6.16 4.21 13.54
CA LYS A 7 7.61 4.23 13.85
C LYS A 7 8.41 3.57 12.72
N SER A 8 9.72 3.81 12.71
CA SER A 8 10.63 3.05 11.86
C SER A 8 10.63 1.58 12.26
N TYR A 9 10.56 0.68 11.27
CA TYR A 9 10.64 -0.74 11.54
C TYR A 9 12.08 -1.15 11.87
N SER A 10 12.23 -2.04 12.84
CA SER A 10 13.48 -2.69 13.22
C SER A 10 13.22 -4.17 13.39
N GLN A 11 14.05 -5.00 12.80
CA GLN A 11 13.93 -6.47 12.86
C GLN A 11 14.11 -7.02 14.28
N LYS A 12 14.72 -6.24 15.18
CA LYS A 12 14.91 -6.61 16.59
C LYS A 12 13.66 -6.45 17.45
N SER A 13 12.58 -5.89 16.90
CA SER A 13 11.35 -5.61 17.63
C SER A 13 10.26 -6.60 17.25
N GLU A 14 9.83 -7.41 18.21
CA GLU A 14 8.58 -8.15 18.08
C GLU A 14 7.40 -7.18 18.13
N ILE A 15 6.36 -7.47 17.33
CA ILE A 15 5.17 -6.64 17.21
C ILE A 15 3.95 -7.53 17.45
N GLU A 16 3.41 -7.47 18.66
CA GLU A 16 2.23 -8.26 19.04
C GLU A 16 0.92 -7.63 18.55
N LYS A 17 0.86 -6.30 18.49
CA LYS A 17 -0.34 -5.57 18.08
C LYS A 17 -0.65 -5.75 16.59
N PRO A 18 -1.93 -5.68 16.16
CA PRO A 18 -2.31 -5.60 14.75
C PRO A 18 -1.49 -4.53 14.02
N HIS A 19 -0.82 -4.90 12.93
CA HIS A 19 0.12 -4.01 12.26
C HIS A 19 0.26 -4.26 10.76
N PHE A 20 0.79 -3.26 10.06
CA PHE A 20 1.25 -3.37 8.68
C PHE A 20 2.45 -2.44 8.46
N PHE A 21 3.07 -2.53 7.28
CA PHE A 21 4.29 -1.77 6.96
C PHE A 21 4.04 -0.75 5.86
N ILE A 22 4.88 0.28 5.78
CA ILE A 22 4.87 1.26 4.69
C ILE A 22 6.28 1.39 4.13
N LEU A 23 6.45 1.16 2.84
CA LEU A 23 7.74 1.35 2.15
C LEU A 23 8.13 2.83 2.20
N ASN A 24 9.35 3.16 2.61
CA ASN A 24 9.78 4.56 2.71
C ASN A 24 10.72 5.03 1.59
N LYS A 25 11.28 4.12 0.78
CA LYS A 25 12.26 4.40 -0.29
C LYS A 25 11.91 3.70 -1.60
N GLY A 26 12.33 4.32 -2.70
CA GLY A 26 12.15 3.85 -4.07
C GLY A 26 10.87 4.36 -4.72
N ASN A 27 10.62 3.92 -5.96
CA ASN A 27 9.50 4.38 -6.79
C ASN A 27 8.11 4.07 -6.20
N ASN A 28 8.05 3.16 -5.23
CA ASN A 28 6.83 2.78 -4.50
C ASN A 28 6.79 3.39 -3.09
N SER A 29 7.55 4.45 -2.81
CA SER A 29 7.53 5.12 -1.50
C SER A 29 6.11 5.54 -1.09
N GLY A 30 5.74 5.23 0.15
CA GLY A 30 4.40 5.41 0.70
C GLY A 30 3.47 4.20 0.51
N LYS A 31 3.88 3.18 -0.25
CA LYS A 31 3.06 1.97 -0.46
C LYS A 31 2.91 1.16 0.83
N PRO A 32 1.69 0.80 1.26
CA PRO A 32 1.51 -0.12 2.37
C PRO A 32 1.85 -1.56 1.95
N LEU A 33 2.38 -2.34 2.88
CA LEU A 33 2.89 -3.69 2.68
C LEU A 33 2.39 -4.61 3.80
N LEU A 34 2.14 -5.87 3.46
CA LEU A 34 1.76 -6.92 4.41
C LEU A 34 2.96 -7.57 5.11
N ALA A 35 4.14 -7.51 4.50
CA ALA A 35 5.39 -8.04 5.03
C ALA A 35 6.45 -6.93 5.16
N PRO A 36 7.36 -7.02 6.14
CA PRO A 36 8.42 -6.04 6.30
C PRO A 36 9.43 -6.13 5.16
N CYS A 37 10.12 -5.03 4.90
CA CYS A 37 11.26 -4.97 3.98
C CYS A 37 12.29 -3.93 4.47
N PRO A 38 13.52 -3.92 3.93
CA PRO A 38 14.48 -2.87 4.26
C PRO A 38 13.92 -1.49 3.96
N ASN A 39 14.15 -0.53 4.87
CA ASN A 39 13.65 0.84 4.76
C ASN A 39 12.11 0.91 4.69
N CYS A 40 11.44 0.37 5.71
CA CYS A 40 10.00 0.55 5.90
C CYS A 40 9.67 1.14 7.28
N PHE A 41 8.51 1.75 7.37
CA PHE A 41 7.86 2.08 8.63
C PHE A 41 6.90 0.97 9.03
N VAL A 42 6.51 0.95 10.30
CA VAL A 42 5.45 0.09 10.83
C VAL A 42 4.35 0.95 11.44
N ILE A 43 3.10 0.60 11.13
CA ILE A 43 1.90 1.12 11.79
C ILE A 43 1.35 0.03 12.71
N GLN A 44 1.12 0.38 13.97
CA GLN A 44 0.50 -0.48 14.97
C GLN A 44 -0.84 0.12 15.40
N CYS A 45 -1.88 -0.70 15.39
CA CYS A 45 -3.24 -0.34 15.77
C CYS A 45 -3.69 -1.13 17.01
N ASN A 46 -4.81 -0.76 17.61
CA ASN A 46 -5.33 -1.47 18.79
C ASN A 46 -6.24 -2.65 18.41
N SER A 47 -6.77 -2.66 17.18
CA SER A 47 -7.65 -3.73 16.68
C SER A 47 -7.43 -4.02 15.20
N GLU A 48 -7.87 -5.19 14.75
CA GLU A 48 -7.86 -5.58 13.33
C GLU A 48 -8.71 -4.68 12.42
N PRO A 49 -9.93 -4.25 12.81
CA PRO A 49 -10.71 -3.29 12.01
C PRO A 49 -10.00 -1.93 11.84
N GLU A 50 -9.39 -1.39 12.90
CA GLU A 50 -8.60 -0.15 12.80
C GLU A 50 -7.40 -0.32 11.86
N LYS A 51 -6.72 -1.46 11.96
CA LYS A 51 -5.59 -1.79 11.06
C LYS A 51 -6.05 -1.81 9.61
N GLU A 52 -7.18 -2.46 9.33
CA GLU A 52 -7.74 -2.57 7.98
C GLU A 52 -8.16 -1.20 7.43
N GLN A 53 -8.85 -0.39 8.22
CA GLN A 53 -9.24 0.97 7.81
C GLN A 53 -8.02 1.83 7.47
N ILE A 54 -7.00 1.84 8.34
CA ILE A 54 -5.78 2.64 8.13
C ILE A 54 -4.94 2.08 6.98
N TYR A 55 -4.93 0.76 6.78
CA TYR A 55 -4.28 0.13 5.62
C TYR A 55 -4.90 0.60 4.31
N TRP A 56 -6.23 0.52 4.18
CA TRP A 56 -6.92 0.95 2.95
C TRP A 56 -6.85 2.45 2.73
N LEU A 57 -6.87 3.26 3.80
CA LEU A 57 -6.59 4.68 3.69
C LEU A 57 -5.17 4.91 3.14
N SER A 58 -4.16 4.26 3.71
CA SER A 58 -2.77 4.36 3.24
C SER A 58 -2.63 3.93 1.78
N TYR A 59 -3.32 2.85 1.39
CA TYR A 59 -3.32 2.34 0.02
C TYR A 59 -3.93 3.36 -0.95
N SER A 60 -5.07 3.94 -0.59
CA SER A 60 -5.74 4.97 -1.41
C SER A 60 -4.89 6.24 -1.59
N LEU A 61 -4.18 6.67 -0.54
CA LEU A 61 -3.26 7.80 -0.59
C LEU A 61 -2.07 7.51 -1.50
N TRP A 62 -1.52 6.30 -1.43
CA TRP A 62 -0.43 5.88 -2.32
C TRP A 62 -0.89 5.81 -3.79
N GLN A 63 -2.03 5.16 -4.04
CA GLN A 63 -2.57 4.97 -5.39
C GLN A 63 -2.94 6.30 -6.07
N SER A 64 -3.47 7.26 -5.30
CA SER A 64 -3.75 8.62 -5.77
C SER A 64 -2.52 9.52 -5.88
N LYS A 65 -1.31 9.00 -5.60
CA LYS A 65 -0.06 9.74 -5.58
C LYS A 65 -0.06 10.89 -4.56
N ALA A 66 -0.86 10.82 -3.50
CA ALA A 66 -0.92 11.87 -2.47
C ALA A 66 0.44 12.10 -1.77
N PHE A 67 1.33 11.09 -1.76
CA PHE A 67 2.68 11.22 -1.21
C PHE A 67 3.68 11.89 -2.16
N TYR A 68 3.40 11.99 -3.47
CA TYR A 68 4.35 12.49 -4.47
C TYR A 68 4.92 13.88 -4.15
N PRO A 69 4.13 14.87 -3.74
CA PRO A 69 4.64 16.20 -3.38
C PRO A 69 5.63 16.20 -2.21
N TYR A 70 5.64 15.14 -1.41
CA TYR A 70 6.49 14.99 -0.22
C TYR A 70 7.71 14.09 -0.45
N LEU A 71 7.85 13.54 -1.66
CA LEU A 71 9.01 12.73 -2.02
C LEU A 71 10.26 13.60 -2.08
N ARG A 72 11.34 13.07 -1.52
CA ARG A 72 12.68 13.68 -1.50
C ARG A 72 13.66 12.74 -2.19
N GLY A 73 14.82 13.28 -2.57
CA GLY A 73 15.87 12.52 -3.25
C GLY A 73 15.69 12.53 -4.76
N SER A 74 16.76 12.86 -5.48
CA SER A 74 16.77 12.98 -6.94
C SER A 74 16.88 11.62 -7.63
N VAL A 75 17.75 10.74 -7.11
CA VAL A 75 18.03 9.43 -7.71
C VAL A 75 17.14 8.34 -7.11
N ILE A 76 16.98 8.33 -5.79
CA ILE A 76 16.12 7.37 -5.08
C ILE A 76 15.08 8.17 -4.30
N PRO A 77 13.82 8.25 -4.79
CA PRO A 77 12.78 8.98 -4.10
C PRO A 77 12.45 8.31 -2.76
N PHE A 78 12.15 9.11 -1.74
CA PHE A 78 11.79 8.63 -0.42
C PHE A 78 10.83 9.57 0.30
N VAL A 79 10.03 9.03 1.22
CA VAL A 79 9.10 9.79 2.06
C VAL A 79 9.47 9.61 3.53
N VAL A 80 9.44 10.70 4.29
CA VAL A 80 9.80 10.67 5.72
C VAL A 80 8.58 10.38 6.59
N LEU A 81 8.84 9.87 7.80
CA LEU A 81 7.81 9.47 8.76
C LEU A 81 6.82 10.59 9.09
N ARG A 82 7.31 11.83 9.21
CA ARG A 82 6.48 13.03 9.51
C ARG A 82 5.40 13.25 8.44
N ASP A 83 5.76 13.12 7.17
CA ASP A 83 4.85 13.42 6.06
C ASP A 83 3.81 12.32 5.90
N ILE A 84 4.21 11.05 6.07
CA ILE A 84 3.26 9.93 6.15
C ILE A 84 2.26 10.15 7.28
N LYS A 85 2.74 10.50 8.48
CA LYS A 85 1.87 10.75 9.64
C LYS A 85 0.87 11.88 9.35
N SER A 86 1.34 12.99 8.78
CA SER A 86 0.50 14.13 8.43
C SER A 86 -0.60 13.75 7.43
N CYS A 87 -0.23 13.07 6.34
CA CYS A 87 -1.18 12.63 5.32
C CYS A 87 -2.23 11.68 5.88
N LEU A 88 -1.83 10.75 6.75
CA LEU A 88 -2.77 9.81 7.39
C LEU A 88 -3.73 10.52 8.33
N LEU A 89 -3.26 11.47 9.15
CA LEU A 89 -4.14 12.23 10.04
C LEU A 89 -5.14 13.08 9.26
N VAL A 90 -4.71 13.75 8.19
CA VAL A 90 -5.61 14.48 7.28
C VAL A 90 -6.62 13.54 6.62
N GLY A 91 -6.16 12.37 6.18
CA GLY A 91 -7.01 11.33 5.61
C GLY A 91 -8.07 10.82 6.58
N LEU A 92 -7.66 10.47 7.80
CA LEU A 92 -8.57 10.01 8.86
C LEU A 92 -9.63 11.05 9.20
N ASN A 93 -9.25 12.33 9.28
CA ASN A 93 -10.23 13.40 9.49
C ASN A 93 -11.27 13.51 8.35
N LYS A 94 -10.92 13.10 7.12
CA LYS A 94 -11.87 13.05 6.00
C LYS A 94 -12.75 11.80 6.08
N VAL A 95 -12.17 10.67 6.47
CA VAL A 95 -12.92 9.42 6.69
C VAL A 95 -13.94 9.60 7.83
N ASP A 96 -13.54 10.21 8.94
CA ASP A 96 -14.42 10.49 10.09
C ASP A 96 -15.58 11.42 9.72
N LYS A 97 -15.40 12.32 8.73
CA LYS A 97 -16.47 13.19 8.22
C LYS A 97 -17.48 12.46 7.33
N ASN A 98 -17.00 11.56 6.45
CA ASN A 98 -17.83 10.85 5.48
C ASN A 98 -17.48 9.35 5.40
N PRO A 99 -17.78 8.56 6.45
CA PRO A 99 -17.34 7.16 6.55
C PRO A 99 -17.96 6.27 5.47
N GLU A 100 -19.26 6.41 5.20
CA GLU A 100 -19.95 5.61 4.16
C GLU A 100 -19.37 5.82 2.76
N GLN A 101 -18.96 7.06 2.43
CA GLN A 101 -18.35 7.37 1.14
C GLN A 101 -16.99 6.69 1.01
N PHE A 102 -16.21 6.69 2.11
CA PHE A 102 -14.93 6.01 2.14
C PHE A 102 -15.08 4.49 1.99
N GLU A 103 -16.02 3.87 2.72
CA GLU A 103 -16.29 2.43 2.60
C GLU A 103 -16.68 2.03 1.18
N LYS A 104 -17.57 2.79 0.53
CA LYS A 104 -17.94 2.56 -0.89
C LYS A 104 -16.73 2.69 -1.82
N ALA A 105 -15.88 3.69 -1.60
CA ALA A 105 -14.67 3.90 -2.41
C ALA A 105 -13.66 2.76 -2.23
N VAL A 106 -13.47 2.27 -1.00
CA VAL A 106 -12.58 1.13 -0.70
C VAL A 106 -13.11 -0.15 -1.34
N ALA A 107 -14.41 -0.44 -1.25
CA ALA A 107 -15.00 -1.62 -1.88
C ALA A 107 -14.84 -1.61 -3.41
N ALA A 108 -15.05 -0.43 -4.04
CA ALA A 108 -14.82 -0.26 -5.47
C ALA A 108 -13.33 -0.47 -5.84
N LEU A 109 -12.41 0.10 -5.05
CA LEU A 109 -10.97 -0.05 -5.25
C LEU A 109 -10.53 -1.51 -5.17
N GLN A 110 -10.98 -2.26 -4.16
CA GLN A 110 -10.69 -3.69 -4.01
C GLN A 110 -11.17 -4.51 -5.22
N SER A 111 -12.37 -4.20 -5.72
CA SER A 111 -12.94 -4.87 -6.90
C SER A 111 -12.10 -4.60 -8.16
N LEU A 112 -11.64 -3.37 -8.34
CA LEU A 112 -10.77 -2.98 -9.44
C LEU A 112 -9.40 -3.66 -9.36
N GLU A 113 -8.80 -3.75 -8.18
CA GLU A 113 -7.53 -4.46 -7.95
C GLU A 113 -7.63 -5.95 -8.25
N ALA A 114 -8.74 -6.59 -7.86
CA ALA A 114 -8.99 -7.99 -8.18
C ALA A 114 -9.09 -8.22 -9.70
N MET A 115 -9.81 -7.33 -10.39
CA MET A 115 -9.96 -7.37 -11.85
C MET A 115 -8.62 -7.11 -12.57
N GLU A 116 -7.86 -6.11 -12.13
CA GLU A 116 -6.53 -5.82 -12.70
C GLU A 116 -5.58 -7.01 -12.53
N LYS A 117 -5.59 -7.67 -11.37
CA LYS A 117 -4.80 -8.87 -11.10
C LYS A 117 -5.18 -10.00 -12.07
N GLN A 118 -6.47 -10.24 -12.27
CA GLN A 118 -6.95 -11.26 -13.21
C GLN A 118 -6.51 -10.95 -14.65
N TYR A 119 -6.62 -9.70 -15.09
CA TYR A 119 -6.18 -9.32 -16.44
C TYR A 119 -4.67 -9.47 -16.63
N LYS A 120 -3.85 -9.12 -15.64
CA LYS A 120 -2.40 -9.35 -15.69
C LYS A 120 -2.06 -10.84 -15.82
N GLN A 121 -2.78 -11.71 -15.11
CA GLN A 121 -2.61 -13.16 -15.24
C GLN A 121 -3.01 -13.65 -16.64
N ASN A 122 -4.12 -13.17 -17.18
CA ASN A 122 -4.56 -13.51 -18.54
C ASN A 122 -3.53 -13.08 -19.59
N LEU A 123 -2.97 -11.88 -19.48
CA LEU A 123 -1.91 -11.39 -20.37
C LEU A 123 -0.66 -12.28 -20.31
N LEU A 124 -0.27 -12.74 -19.11
CA LEU A 124 0.84 -13.67 -18.93
C LEU A 124 0.56 -15.02 -19.60
N LEU A 125 -0.65 -15.57 -19.44
CA LEU A 125 -1.06 -16.82 -20.09
C LEU A 125 -1.03 -16.71 -21.61
N ILE A 126 -1.54 -15.61 -22.17
CA ILE A 126 -1.49 -15.32 -23.61
C ILE A 126 -0.03 -15.27 -24.09
N ALA A 127 0.85 -14.58 -23.36
CA ALA A 127 2.27 -14.50 -23.72
C ALA A 127 2.96 -15.88 -23.72
N ASN A 128 2.64 -16.72 -22.73
CA ASN A 128 3.17 -18.09 -22.65
C ASN A 128 2.63 -18.99 -23.77
N ALA A 129 1.34 -18.88 -24.09
CA ALA A 129 0.74 -19.63 -25.20
C ALA A 129 1.41 -19.26 -26.54
N LYS A 130 1.63 -17.97 -26.81
CA LYS A 130 2.37 -17.50 -27.99
C LYS A 130 3.77 -18.11 -28.06
N ARG A 131 4.51 -18.13 -26.95
CA ARG A 131 5.85 -18.76 -26.89
C ARG A 131 5.80 -20.25 -27.18
N MET A 132 4.84 -20.99 -26.61
CA MET A 132 4.72 -22.44 -26.81
C MET A 132 4.38 -22.82 -28.25
N LEU A 133 3.59 -22.00 -28.95
CA LEU A 133 3.30 -22.24 -30.37
C LEU A 133 4.60 -22.32 -31.18
N PHE A 134 5.49 -21.36 -31.01
CA PHE A 134 6.77 -21.32 -31.73
C PHE A 134 7.84 -22.25 -31.15
N TYR A 135 7.76 -22.59 -29.86
CA TYR A 135 8.69 -23.57 -29.26
C TYR A 135 8.69 -24.88 -30.03
N LYS A 136 7.50 -25.43 -30.34
CA LYS A 136 7.36 -26.69 -31.12
C LYS A 136 7.88 -26.63 -32.56
N PHE A 137 8.04 -25.43 -33.13
CA PHE A 137 8.60 -25.26 -34.48
C PHE A 137 10.12 -25.10 -34.45
N ILE A 138 10.69 -24.68 -33.33
CA ILE A 138 12.13 -24.39 -33.19
C ILE A 138 12.88 -25.52 -32.47
N SER A 139 12.19 -26.29 -31.60
CA SER A 139 12.70 -27.50 -30.94
C SER A 139 12.54 -28.74 -31.81
#